data_AF-A0A7S4MNL7-F1
#
_entry.id   AF-A0A7S4MNL7-F1
#
_cell.length_a   1.000
_cell.length_b   1.000
_cell.length_c   1.000
_cell.angle_alpha   90.00
_cell.angle_beta   90.00
_cell.angle_gamma   90.00
#
_symmetry.space_group_name_H-M   'P 1'
#
loop_
_entity.id
_entity.type
_entity.pdbx_description
1 polymer ?
#
loop_
_entity_poly.entity_id
_entity_poly.type
_entity_poly.pdbx_seq_one_letter_code
_entity_poly.pdbx_strand_id
1 'polypeptide(L)'
;EVSTVPSGSFVNLDFATPPGILWGKDLGLASSGLINAVATSYVHEAASVFESPPPPEGQVDTSPKGKMFAIFRHPVDRMVSDFYYMRGATHEFRTYDPSRYQELESYASDPTKHVDNWMVRFLSDNRYGPHCYSGGCPVTDEDYEYARTALKRKCIVLLMDEMEESVRRMVHYGNWTSRVKSPVCIQNFATKRPGNKNVHQALESGTDIYEKFREANKYDILLYWFAKKLFDEQAARFPPPPKQQKKAPA
;
A
#
# COMPACT_ATOMS: atom_id res chain seq x y z
N GLU A 1 -15.11 19.95 1.58
CA GLU A 1 -16.48 19.59 1.13
C GLU A 1 -16.66 18.08 1.26
N VAL A 2 -17.84 17.63 1.69
CA VAL A 2 -18.18 16.19 1.78
C VAL A 2 -19.13 15.84 0.65
N SER A 3 -18.70 14.98 -0.26
CA SER A 3 -19.53 14.47 -1.35
C SER A 3 -20.11 13.12 -0.94
N THR A 4 -21.42 12.91 -1.17
CA THR A 4 -22.09 11.64 -0.83
C THR A 4 -22.61 10.97 -2.09
N VAL A 5 -22.33 9.67 -2.22
CA VAL A 5 -22.81 8.79 -3.28
C VAL A 5 -23.41 7.52 -2.64
N PRO A 6 -24.16 6.67 -3.38
CA PRO A 6 -24.78 5.47 -2.80
C PRO A 6 -23.81 4.51 -2.10
N SER A 7 -22.54 4.50 -2.51
CA SER A 7 -21.47 3.66 -1.94
C SER A 7 -20.79 4.24 -0.70
N GLY A 8 -20.99 5.53 -0.37
CA GLY A 8 -20.37 6.18 0.78
C GLY A 8 -20.24 7.70 0.66
N SER A 9 -19.63 8.31 1.68
CA SER A 9 -19.28 9.73 1.71
C SER A 9 -17.76 9.89 1.63
N PHE A 10 -17.31 10.92 0.92
CA PHE A 10 -15.91 11.19 0.66
C PHE A 10 -15.58 12.64 0.99
N VAL A 11 -14.42 12.85 1.60
CA VAL A 11 -13.85 14.19 1.80
C VAL A 11 -12.96 14.48 0.60
N ASN A 12 -13.20 15.60 -0.10
CA ASN A 12 -12.42 15.97 -1.29
C ASN A 12 -11.06 16.57 -0.88
N LEU A 13 -10.11 15.70 -0.54
CA LEU A 13 -8.71 16.04 -0.24
C LEU A 13 -7.78 15.08 -0.98
N ASP A 14 -6.75 15.64 -1.62
CA ASP A 14 -5.75 14.87 -2.33
C ASP A 14 -4.68 14.34 -1.36
N PHE A 15 -4.86 13.11 -0.89
CA PHE A 15 -3.84 12.43 -0.07
C PHE A 15 -2.75 11.75 -0.89
N ALA A 16 -2.76 11.87 -2.23
CA ALA A 16 -1.72 11.34 -3.09
C ALA A 16 -0.52 12.29 -3.23
N THR A 17 -0.54 13.48 -2.62
CA THR A 17 0.55 14.47 -2.69
C THR A 17 0.88 15.09 -1.32
N PRO A 18 2.16 15.43 -1.04
CA PRO A 18 2.52 16.10 0.21
C PRO A 18 1.76 17.41 0.50
N PRO A 19 1.54 18.31 -0.49
CA PRO A 19 0.75 19.52 -0.25
C PRO A 19 -0.70 19.24 0.17
N GLY A 20 -1.35 18.23 -0.43
CA GLY A 20 -2.71 17.87 -0.06
C GLY A 20 -2.81 17.21 1.31
N ILE A 21 -1.79 16.47 1.74
CA ILE A 21 -1.68 15.93 3.10
C ILE A 21 -1.52 17.06 4.12
N LEU A 22 -0.63 18.01 3.86
CA LEU A 22 -0.43 19.19 4.72
C LEU A 22 -1.72 20.02 4.83
N TRP A 23 -2.42 20.23 3.72
CA TRP A 23 -3.71 20.89 3.75
C TRP A 23 -4.74 20.14 4.61
N GLY A 24 -4.75 18.80 4.55
CA GLY A 24 -5.56 17.97 5.44
C GLY A 24 -5.22 18.16 6.93
N LYS A 25 -3.93 18.29 7.26
CA LYS A 25 -3.48 18.61 8.63
C LYS A 25 -3.99 19.98 9.08
N ASP A 26 -3.85 21.01 8.25
CA ASP A 26 -4.27 22.38 8.57
C ASP A 26 -5.79 22.50 8.78
N LEU A 27 -6.58 21.65 8.10
CA LEU A 27 -8.02 21.54 8.29
C LEU A 27 -8.43 20.72 9.52
N GLY A 28 -7.48 20.17 10.29
CA GLY A 28 -7.76 19.33 11.45
C GLY A 28 -8.44 18.00 11.09
N LEU A 29 -8.10 17.42 9.93
CA LEU A 29 -8.81 16.27 9.38
C LEU A 29 -8.90 15.08 10.35
N ALA A 30 -7.81 14.74 11.05
CA ALA A 30 -7.80 13.63 12.02
C ALA A 30 -8.80 13.82 13.16
N SER A 31 -9.03 15.05 13.60
CA SER A 31 -9.94 15.40 14.70
C SER A 31 -11.36 15.72 14.23
N SER A 32 -11.58 15.86 12.93
CA SER A 32 -12.87 16.26 12.35
C SER A 32 -13.99 15.23 12.53
N GLY A 33 -13.66 13.96 12.76
CA GLY A 33 -14.62 12.86 12.76
C GLY A 33 -15.19 12.49 11.38
N LEU A 34 -14.73 13.14 10.30
CA LEU A 34 -15.26 12.95 8.95
C LEU A 34 -14.66 11.75 8.20
N ILE A 35 -13.46 11.30 8.61
CA ILE A 35 -12.72 10.25 7.92
C ILE A 35 -12.60 8.98 8.76
N ASN A 36 -12.63 7.82 8.09
CA ASN A 36 -12.34 6.53 8.72
C ASN A 36 -11.07 5.88 8.18
N ALA A 37 -10.64 6.27 6.96
CA ALA A 37 -9.41 5.81 6.34
C ALA A 37 -8.95 6.83 5.30
N VAL A 38 -7.63 6.84 5.05
CA VAL A 38 -6.98 7.54 3.94
C VAL A 38 -6.02 6.56 3.27
N ALA A 39 -5.75 6.74 1.98
CA ALA A 39 -4.79 5.94 1.24
C ALA A 39 -3.70 6.86 0.69
N THR A 40 -2.44 6.53 0.96
CA THR A 40 -1.29 7.29 0.49
C THR A 40 -0.02 6.46 0.56
N SER A 41 0.95 6.75 -0.31
CA SER A 41 2.32 6.25 -0.17
C SER A 41 3.15 7.09 0.81
N TYR A 42 2.79 8.36 1.02
CA TYR A 42 3.50 9.37 1.82
C TYR A 42 3.23 9.18 3.33
N VAL A 43 3.61 8.02 3.87
CA VAL A 43 3.26 7.61 5.24
C VAL A 43 3.81 8.55 6.33
N HIS A 44 5.01 9.10 6.13
CA HIS A 44 5.65 10.00 7.08
C HIS A 44 4.95 11.35 7.14
N GLU A 45 4.59 11.91 5.98
CA GLU A 45 3.77 13.12 5.91
C GLU A 45 2.37 12.87 6.46
N ALA A 46 1.77 11.72 6.16
CA ALA A 46 0.44 11.37 6.65
C ALA A 46 0.40 11.23 8.18
N ALA A 47 1.49 10.76 8.79
CA ALA A 47 1.61 10.70 10.25
C ALA A 47 1.48 12.09 10.88
N SER A 48 1.94 13.14 10.20
CA SER A 48 1.85 14.52 10.69
C SER A 48 0.41 15.03 10.86
N VAL A 49 -0.56 14.43 10.16
CA VAL A 49 -2.00 14.75 10.29
C VAL A 49 -2.53 14.40 11.68
N PHE A 50 -1.87 13.47 12.37
CA PHE A 50 -2.22 13.02 13.73
C PHE A 50 -1.40 13.71 14.81
N GLU A 51 -0.45 14.58 14.46
CA GLU A 51 0.31 15.34 15.44
C GLU A 51 -0.59 16.34 16.16
N SER A 52 -0.45 16.41 17.48
CA SER A 52 -1.13 17.38 18.32
C SER A 52 -0.13 17.90 19.36
N PRO A 53 -0.32 19.12 19.88
CA PRO A 53 0.51 19.63 20.96
C PRO A 53 0.51 18.66 22.14
N PRO A 54 1.63 18.48 22.86
CA PRO A 54 1.67 17.61 24.02
C PRO A 54 0.64 18.09 25.06
N PRO A 55 -0.05 17.16 25.75
CA PRO A 55 -0.98 17.54 26.79
C PRO A 55 -0.24 18.25 27.93
N PRO A 56 -0.91 19.16 28.67
CA PRO A 56 -0.38 19.72 29.89
C PRO A 56 0.09 18.63 30.87
N GLU A 57 1.07 18.95 31.70
CA GLU A 57 1.61 18.02 32.68
C GLU A 57 0.50 17.42 33.56
N GLY A 58 0.48 16.09 33.68
CA GLY A 58 -0.54 15.35 34.43
C GLY A 58 -1.83 15.02 33.65
N GLN A 59 -1.97 15.43 32.38
CA GLN A 59 -3.12 15.05 31.55
C GLN A 59 -2.82 13.87 30.62
N VAL A 60 -3.85 13.07 30.36
CA VAL A 60 -3.80 11.93 29.44
C VAL A 60 -3.82 12.44 28.00
N ASP A 61 -2.91 11.96 27.17
CA ASP A 61 -2.90 12.21 25.73
C ASP A 61 -4.14 11.57 25.07
N THR A 62 -5.10 12.40 24.68
CA THR A 62 -6.32 11.99 23.94
C THR A 62 -6.20 12.24 22.44
N SER A 63 -5.00 12.56 21.93
CA SER A 63 -4.81 12.89 20.53
C SER A 63 -5.14 11.69 19.63
N PRO A 64 -5.79 11.91 18.49
CA PRO A 64 -6.13 10.83 17.57
C PRO A 64 -4.84 10.16 17.07
N LYS A 65 -4.80 8.82 17.06
CA LYS A 65 -3.65 8.05 16.55
C LYS A 65 -4.05 7.31 15.28
N GLY A 66 -3.24 7.45 14.25
CA GLY A 66 -3.38 6.69 13.01
C GLY A 66 -3.10 5.21 13.22
N LYS A 67 -3.82 4.37 12.49
CA LYS A 67 -3.54 2.95 12.36
C LYS A 67 -3.20 2.65 10.90
N MET A 68 -2.07 2.01 10.66
CA MET A 68 -1.60 1.71 9.30
C MET A 68 -1.93 0.27 8.92
N PHE A 69 -2.35 0.09 7.68
CA PHE A 69 -2.36 -1.20 6.99
C PHE A 69 -1.73 -1.02 5.62
N ALA A 70 -1.07 -2.06 5.11
CA ALA A 70 -0.42 -2.02 3.80
C ALA A 70 -0.61 -3.36 3.08
N ILE A 71 -0.90 -3.29 1.78
CA ILE A 71 -1.08 -4.46 0.91
C ILE A 71 0.23 -4.70 0.16
N PHE A 72 0.80 -5.88 0.33
CA PHE A 72 2.03 -6.30 -0.33
C PHE A 72 1.73 -7.21 -1.52
N ARG A 73 2.51 -7.02 -2.58
CA ARG A 73 2.60 -7.91 -3.74
C ARG A 73 4.07 -8.31 -3.89
N HIS A 74 4.32 -9.48 -4.46
CA HIS A 74 5.69 -9.88 -4.78
C HIS A 74 6.36 -8.79 -5.65
N PRO A 75 7.57 -8.31 -5.32
CA PRO A 75 8.16 -7.14 -5.97
C PRO A 75 8.39 -7.32 -7.48
N VAL A 76 8.78 -8.51 -7.93
CA VAL A 76 8.94 -8.78 -9.37
C VAL A 76 7.59 -8.70 -10.10
N ASP A 77 6.53 -9.26 -9.50
CA ASP A 77 5.19 -9.20 -10.10
C ASP A 77 4.64 -7.76 -10.11
N ARG A 78 5.01 -6.96 -9.11
CA ARG A 78 4.72 -5.51 -9.09
C ARG A 78 5.38 -4.82 -10.27
N MET A 79 6.67 -5.07 -10.53
CA MET A 79 7.40 -4.45 -11.66
C MET A 79 6.78 -4.79 -13.01
N VAL A 80 6.45 -6.07 -13.22
CA VAL A 80 5.80 -6.52 -14.47
C VAL A 80 4.43 -5.85 -14.61
N SER A 81 3.65 -5.84 -13.54
CA SER A 81 2.33 -5.22 -13.54
C SER A 81 2.38 -3.72 -13.79
N ASP A 82 3.39 -3.02 -13.25
CA ASP A 82 3.61 -1.59 -13.46
C ASP A 82 3.94 -1.30 -14.92
N PHE A 83 4.85 -2.08 -15.53
CA PHE A 83 5.16 -1.97 -16.96
C PHE A 83 3.91 -2.07 -17.83
N TYR A 84 3.09 -3.13 -17.63
CA TYR A 84 1.90 -3.33 -18.46
C TYR A 84 0.78 -2.33 -18.15
N TYR A 85 0.66 -1.85 -16.92
CA TYR A 85 -0.25 -0.75 -16.58
C TYR A 85 0.16 0.53 -17.31
N MET A 86 1.41 0.94 -17.14
CA MET A 86 1.90 2.21 -17.65
C MET A 86 1.87 2.24 -19.18
N ARG A 87 2.12 1.12 -19.87
CA ARG A 87 1.99 1.03 -21.34
C ARG A 87 0.62 1.46 -21.88
N GLY A 88 -0.45 1.33 -21.10
CA GLY A 88 -1.82 1.68 -21.49
C GLY A 88 -2.39 2.92 -20.77
N ALA A 89 -1.67 3.50 -19.82
CA ALA A 89 -2.18 4.54 -18.91
C ALA A 89 -2.10 5.96 -19.51
N THR A 90 -2.68 6.16 -20.69
CA THR A 90 -2.66 7.46 -21.39
C THR A 90 -3.37 8.59 -20.62
N HIS A 91 -4.20 8.24 -19.62
CA HIS A 91 -4.84 9.19 -18.73
C HIS A 91 -3.90 9.82 -17.67
N GLU A 92 -2.71 9.26 -17.46
CA GLU A 92 -1.69 9.77 -16.52
C GLU A 92 -0.83 10.89 -17.15
N PHE A 93 -1.47 11.91 -17.73
CA PHE A 93 -0.83 12.92 -18.61
C PHE A 93 0.37 13.69 -18.01
N ARG A 94 0.55 13.68 -16.68
CA ARG A 94 1.68 14.36 -16.01
C ARG A 94 2.94 13.50 -15.88
N THR A 95 2.80 12.18 -15.88
CA THR A 95 3.87 11.22 -15.57
C THR A 95 4.03 10.14 -16.63
N TYR A 96 3.09 10.03 -17.57
CA TYR A 96 3.14 9.08 -18.67
C TYR A 96 4.19 9.48 -19.72
N ASP A 97 5.17 8.59 -19.89
CA ASP A 97 6.16 8.65 -20.96
C ASP A 97 6.14 7.30 -21.71
N PRO A 98 5.49 7.21 -22.88
CA PRO A 98 5.36 5.96 -23.62
C PRO A 98 6.71 5.35 -24.03
N SER A 99 7.78 6.15 -24.12
CA SER A 99 9.10 5.67 -24.51
C SER A 99 9.72 4.72 -23.47
N ARG A 100 9.28 4.82 -22.20
CA ARG A 100 9.74 3.96 -21.11
C ARG A 100 9.15 2.55 -21.16
N TYR A 101 8.01 2.36 -21.84
CA TYR A 101 7.19 1.15 -21.72
C TYR A 101 7.01 0.39 -23.06
N GLN A 102 8.00 0.50 -23.94
CA GLN A 102 7.98 -0.18 -25.25
C GLN A 102 8.29 -1.68 -25.14
N GLU A 103 9.38 -2.01 -24.45
CA GLU A 103 9.89 -3.39 -24.31
C GLU A 103 10.24 -3.69 -22.85
N LEU A 104 9.80 -4.85 -22.38
CA LEU A 104 9.96 -5.26 -20.97
C LEU A 104 11.45 -5.44 -20.60
N GLU A 105 12.26 -5.97 -21.51
CA GLU A 105 13.70 -6.15 -21.29
C GLU A 105 14.43 -4.81 -21.14
N SER A 106 14.09 -3.83 -21.98
CA SER A 106 14.62 -2.47 -21.86
C SER A 106 14.19 -1.80 -20.54
N TYR A 107 12.92 -1.96 -20.16
CA TYR A 107 12.40 -1.46 -18.89
C TYR A 107 13.08 -2.12 -17.68
N ALA A 108 13.39 -3.41 -17.73
CA ALA A 108 14.10 -4.13 -16.67
C ALA A 108 15.59 -3.76 -16.58
N SER A 109 16.21 -3.43 -17.71
CA SER A 109 17.65 -3.16 -17.78
C SER A 109 18.03 -1.71 -17.48
N ASP A 110 17.08 -0.78 -17.61
CA ASP A 110 17.31 0.65 -17.40
C ASP A 110 16.67 1.13 -16.07
N PRO A 111 17.48 1.38 -15.03
CA PRO A 111 16.98 1.81 -13.72
C PRO A 111 16.33 3.20 -13.75
N THR A 112 16.50 3.99 -14.82
CA THR A 112 15.83 5.31 -14.95
C THR A 112 14.36 5.18 -15.33
N LYS A 113 13.94 4.00 -15.80
CA LYS A 113 12.57 3.75 -16.25
C LYS A 113 11.63 3.32 -15.14
N HIS A 114 12.16 2.98 -13.96
CA HIS A 114 11.37 2.44 -12.87
C HIS A 114 11.95 2.78 -11.50
N VAL A 115 11.15 2.56 -10.45
CA VAL A 115 11.59 2.78 -9.06
C VAL A 115 11.87 1.44 -8.40
N ASP A 116 13.10 1.30 -7.94
CA ASP A 116 13.60 0.16 -7.19
C ASP A 116 13.21 0.25 -5.71
N ASN A 117 13.04 -0.91 -5.05
CA ASN A 117 12.85 -0.99 -3.59
C ASN A 117 11.76 -0.03 -3.05
N TRP A 118 10.68 0.12 -3.82
CA TRP A 118 9.62 1.10 -3.57
C TRP A 118 9.10 1.03 -2.14
N MET A 119 8.75 -0.16 -1.64
CA MET A 119 8.17 -0.28 -0.31
C MET A 119 9.17 0.09 0.79
N VAL A 120 10.42 -0.34 0.68
CA VAL A 120 11.48 0.01 1.64
C VAL A 120 11.69 1.52 1.67
N ARG A 121 11.84 2.17 0.51
CA ARG A 121 12.05 3.63 0.40
C ARG A 121 10.96 4.44 1.10
N PHE A 122 9.69 4.09 0.87
CA PHE A 122 8.58 4.82 1.48
C PHE A 122 8.46 4.55 2.98
N LEU A 123 8.76 3.35 3.43
CA LEU A 123 8.71 3.02 4.86
C LEU A 123 9.91 3.57 5.63
N SER A 124 11.09 3.71 5.01
CA SER A 124 12.31 4.25 5.62
C SER A 124 12.48 5.76 5.49
N ASP A 125 11.56 6.42 4.78
CA ASP A 125 11.68 7.83 4.38
C ASP A 125 12.88 8.16 3.48
N ASN A 126 13.54 7.15 2.89
CA ASN A 126 14.64 7.33 1.96
C ASN A 126 14.15 7.63 0.53
N ARG A 127 13.36 8.70 0.44
CA ARG A 127 12.84 9.24 -0.82
C ARG A 127 13.65 10.43 -1.31
N TYR A 128 14.19 11.22 -0.36
CA TYR A 128 14.84 12.53 -0.62
C TYR A 128 15.97 12.85 0.38
N GLY A 129 16.80 11.88 0.74
CA GLY A 129 17.98 12.14 1.57
C GLY A 129 18.84 13.32 1.05
N PRO A 130 19.54 14.05 1.92
CA PRO A 130 20.31 15.26 1.59
C PRO A 130 21.49 15.06 0.60
N HIS A 131 21.71 13.81 0.15
CA HIS A 131 22.73 13.43 -0.83
C HIS A 131 22.14 12.81 -2.11
N CYS A 132 20.83 12.89 -2.33
CA CYS A 132 20.19 12.24 -3.47
C CYS A 132 20.11 13.18 -4.68
N TYR A 133 20.82 12.85 -5.76
CA TYR A 133 20.58 13.43 -7.08
C TYR A 133 19.33 12.80 -7.72
N SER A 134 18.86 13.41 -8.82
CA SER A 134 17.67 13.07 -9.62
C SER A 134 17.56 11.57 -9.99
N GLY A 135 17.10 10.75 -9.03
CA GLY A 135 17.15 9.29 -9.06
C GLY A 135 17.03 8.62 -7.67
N GLY A 136 17.14 9.39 -6.57
CA GLY A 136 17.05 8.88 -5.20
C GLY A 136 18.40 8.42 -4.64
N CYS A 137 18.48 8.16 -3.34
CA CYS A 137 19.70 7.61 -2.73
C CYS A 137 19.71 6.08 -2.86
N PRO A 138 20.88 5.42 -2.87
CA PRO A 138 20.94 3.97 -2.75
C PRO A 138 20.20 3.50 -1.50
N VAL A 139 19.39 2.44 -1.62
CA VAL A 139 18.78 1.78 -0.47
C VAL A 139 19.85 0.95 0.23
N THR A 140 19.92 1.06 1.55
CA THR A 140 20.92 0.40 2.40
C THR A 140 20.29 -0.65 3.31
N ASP A 141 21.12 -1.43 4.00
CA ASP A 141 20.65 -2.34 5.04
C ASP A 141 19.94 -1.60 6.19
N GLU A 142 20.37 -0.37 6.51
CA GLU A 142 19.74 0.47 7.54
C GLU A 142 18.31 0.86 7.14
N ASP A 143 18.09 1.22 5.87
CA ASP A 143 16.76 1.49 5.33
C ASP A 143 15.84 0.26 5.44
N TYR A 144 16.37 -0.91 5.06
CA TYR A 144 15.65 -2.17 5.19
C TYR A 144 15.27 -2.45 6.65
N GLU A 145 16.19 -2.26 7.59
CA GLU A 145 15.94 -2.48 9.02
C GLU A 145 14.90 -1.51 9.59
N TYR A 146 14.93 -0.25 9.15
CA TYR A 146 13.90 0.72 9.49
C TYR A 146 12.54 0.29 8.96
N ALA A 147 12.45 -0.03 7.66
CA ALA A 147 11.21 -0.45 7.01
C ALA A 147 10.64 -1.72 7.67
N ARG A 148 11.49 -2.71 7.96
CA ARG A 148 11.14 -3.94 8.68
C ARG A 148 10.55 -3.63 10.05
N THR A 149 11.17 -2.71 10.79
CA THR A 149 10.72 -2.29 12.11
C THR A 149 9.38 -1.55 12.04
N ALA A 150 9.21 -0.66 11.07
CA ALA A 150 7.95 0.05 10.83
C ALA A 150 6.80 -0.94 10.58
N LEU A 151 7.00 -1.95 9.72
CA LEU A 151 5.99 -2.98 9.48
C LEU A 151 5.64 -3.77 10.73
N LYS A 152 6.65 -4.29 11.43
CA LYS A 152 6.45 -5.12 12.62
C LYS A 152 5.66 -4.38 13.71
N ARG A 153 5.93 -3.08 13.90
CA ARG A 153 5.43 -2.31 15.05
C ARG A 153 4.17 -1.50 14.75
N LYS A 154 3.96 -1.10 13.50
CA LYS A 154 2.95 -0.08 13.15
C LYS A 154 1.92 -0.55 12.13
N CYS A 155 2.14 -1.68 11.45
CA CYS A 155 1.33 -2.09 10.29
C CYS A 155 0.53 -3.37 10.53
N ILE A 156 -0.73 -3.37 10.12
CA ILE A 156 -1.42 -4.61 9.74
C ILE A 156 -1.00 -4.97 8.32
N VAL A 157 -0.39 -6.13 8.16
CA VAL A 157 0.08 -6.61 6.87
C VAL A 157 -1.07 -7.29 6.15
N LEU A 158 -1.25 -6.91 4.90
CA LEU A 158 -2.21 -7.47 3.95
C LEU A 158 -1.42 -7.97 2.72
N LEU A 159 -1.92 -8.99 2.03
CA LEU A 159 -1.27 -9.60 0.86
C LEU A 159 -2.22 -9.61 -0.34
N MET A 160 -1.70 -9.20 -1.50
CA MET A 160 -2.45 -9.19 -2.75
C MET A 160 -2.81 -10.60 -3.24
N ASP A 161 -2.01 -11.61 -2.92
CA ASP A 161 -2.31 -13.00 -3.29
C ASP A 161 -3.32 -13.65 -2.30
N GLU A 162 -3.59 -12.99 -1.18
CA GLU A 162 -4.56 -13.41 -0.15
C GLU A 162 -5.63 -12.32 0.06
N MET A 163 -6.13 -11.70 -1.03
CA MET A 163 -6.99 -10.53 -0.93
C MET A 163 -8.29 -10.77 -0.15
N GLU A 164 -8.88 -11.95 -0.22
CA GLU A 164 -10.10 -12.27 0.55
C GLU A 164 -9.83 -12.20 2.06
N GLU A 165 -8.78 -12.87 2.51
CA GLU A 165 -8.36 -12.87 3.92
C GLU A 165 -7.87 -11.47 4.33
N SER A 166 -7.16 -10.78 3.45
CA SER A 166 -6.67 -9.41 3.69
C SER A 166 -7.82 -8.42 3.91
N VAL A 167 -8.85 -8.44 3.06
CA VAL A 167 -10.01 -7.57 3.24
C VAL A 167 -10.77 -7.94 4.52
N ARG A 168 -10.89 -9.24 4.85
CA ARG A 168 -11.51 -9.67 6.11
C ARG A 168 -10.77 -9.12 7.33
N ARG A 169 -9.43 -9.20 7.35
CA ARG A 169 -8.60 -8.64 8.42
C ARG A 169 -8.73 -7.13 8.52
N MET A 170 -8.73 -6.43 7.38
CA MET A 170 -8.91 -4.97 7.31
C MET A 170 -10.28 -4.55 7.90
N VAL A 171 -11.36 -5.21 7.50
CA VAL A 171 -12.72 -4.94 8.01
C VAL A 171 -12.80 -5.18 9.51
N HIS A 172 -12.23 -6.30 10.00
CA HIS A 172 -12.22 -6.62 11.41
C HIS A 172 -11.42 -5.59 12.21
N TYR A 173 -10.20 -5.27 11.76
CA TYR A 173 -9.30 -4.33 12.41
C TYR A 173 -9.87 -2.90 12.47
N GLY A 174 -10.59 -2.48 11.42
CA GLY A 174 -11.29 -1.21 11.36
C GLY A 174 -12.62 -1.18 12.12
N ASN A 175 -13.08 -2.30 12.68
CA ASN A 175 -14.42 -2.46 13.25
C ASN A 175 -15.54 -2.07 12.25
N TRP A 176 -15.38 -2.46 10.99
CA TRP A 176 -16.31 -2.14 9.90
C TRP A 176 -17.26 -3.27 9.54
N THR A 177 -17.32 -4.34 10.34
CA THR A 177 -18.16 -5.52 10.08
C THR A 177 -19.61 -5.15 9.81
N SER A 178 -20.19 -4.24 10.60
CA SER A 178 -21.57 -3.76 10.43
C SER A 178 -21.78 -2.86 9.19
N ARG A 179 -20.69 -2.34 8.61
CA ARG A 179 -20.72 -1.49 7.41
C ARG A 179 -20.61 -2.29 6.11
N VAL A 180 -20.18 -3.55 6.20
CA VAL A 180 -20.13 -4.46 5.04
C VAL A 180 -21.55 -4.94 4.75
N LYS A 181 -22.23 -4.26 3.82
CA LYS A 181 -23.60 -4.60 3.41
C LYS A 181 -23.71 -5.90 2.61
N SER A 182 -22.62 -6.32 1.95
CA SER A 182 -22.61 -7.49 1.08
C SER A 182 -21.26 -8.19 1.11
N PRO A 183 -21.15 -9.38 1.74
CA PRO A 183 -19.97 -10.23 1.64
C PRO A 183 -19.64 -10.59 0.18
N VAL A 184 -20.66 -10.68 -0.68
CA VAL A 184 -20.52 -10.93 -2.12
C VAL A 184 -19.79 -9.78 -2.82
N CYS A 185 -19.96 -8.53 -2.37
CA CYS A 185 -19.21 -7.39 -2.92
C CYS A 185 -17.70 -7.55 -2.67
N ILE A 186 -17.31 -7.91 -1.44
CA ILE A 186 -15.91 -8.16 -1.08
C ILE A 186 -15.36 -9.29 -1.92
N GLN A 187 -16.07 -10.41 -2.02
CA GLN A 187 -15.63 -11.54 -2.83
C GLN A 187 -15.49 -11.16 -4.30
N ASN A 188 -16.45 -10.42 -4.86
CA ASN A 188 -16.40 -10.00 -6.25
C ASN A 188 -15.22 -9.06 -6.53
N PHE A 189 -14.95 -8.10 -5.63
CA PHE A 189 -13.82 -7.19 -5.77
C PHE A 189 -12.46 -7.90 -5.58
N ALA A 190 -12.36 -8.78 -4.58
CA ALA A 190 -11.13 -9.49 -4.25
C ALA A 190 -10.78 -10.59 -5.28
N THR A 191 -11.77 -11.23 -5.90
CA THR A 191 -11.54 -12.45 -6.70
C THR A 191 -12.10 -12.41 -8.11
N LYS A 192 -13.34 -11.96 -8.31
CA LYS A 192 -14.05 -12.15 -9.59
C LYS A 192 -13.84 -11.04 -10.61
N ARG A 193 -13.69 -9.80 -10.15
CA ARG A 193 -13.48 -8.59 -10.96
C ARG A 193 -12.55 -7.62 -10.24
N PRO A 194 -11.29 -8.00 -10.00
CA PRO A 194 -10.31 -7.07 -9.46
C PRO A 194 -10.21 -5.84 -10.38
N GLY A 195 -10.37 -4.66 -9.79
CA GLY A 195 -10.17 -3.39 -10.52
C GLY A 195 -8.74 -3.28 -11.03
N ASN A 196 -8.55 -2.65 -12.19
CA ASN A 196 -7.24 -2.38 -12.80
C ASN A 196 -6.34 -3.61 -13.01
N LYS A 197 -6.93 -4.80 -13.21
CA LYS A 197 -6.15 -5.99 -13.58
C LYS A 197 -5.70 -5.90 -15.03
N ASN A 198 -4.43 -5.60 -15.24
CA ASN A 198 -3.80 -5.72 -16.55
C ASN A 198 -3.39 -7.18 -16.77
N VAL A 199 -3.86 -7.76 -17.88
CA VAL A 199 -3.52 -9.14 -18.23
C VAL A 199 -2.08 -9.17 -18.72
N HIS A 200 -1.22 -9.85 -17.97
CA HIS A 200 0.16 -10.10 -18.35
C HIS A 200 0.57 -11.50 -17.89
N GLN A 201 1.54 -12.08 -18.59
CA GLN A 201 2.14 -13.34 -18.15
C GLN A 201 3.01 -13.08 -16.91
N ALA A 202 3.00 -14.03 -15.97
CA ALA A 202 3.98 -14.01 -14.89
C ALA A 202 5.37 -14.33 -15.47
N LEU A 203 6.40 -13.66 -14.96
CA LEU A 203 7.77 -14.01 -15.33
C LEU A 203 8.19 -15.30 -14.61
N GLU A 204 8.76 -16.22 -15.37
CA GLU A 204 9.35 -17.42 -14.79
C GLU A 204 10.64 -17.06 -14.03
N SER A 205 10.79 -17.61 -12.82
CA SER A 205 11.97 -17.41 -12.00
C SER A 205 13.23 -17.94 -12.72
N GLY A 206 14.34 -17.21 -12.62
CA GLY A 206 15.61 -17.56 -13.27
C GLY A 206 15.75 -17.05 -14.72
N THR A 207 14.72 -16.44 -15.30
CA THR A 207 14.87 -15.70 -16.56
C THR A 207 15.67 -14.41 -16.36
N ASP A 208 16.41 -13.95 -17.37
CA ASP A 208 17.24 -12.74 -17.27
C ASP A 208 16.45 -11.51 -16.79
N ILE A 209 15.24 -11.32 -17.35
CA ILE A 209 14.34 -10.22 -16.94
C ILE A 209 13.92 -10.36 -15.47
N TYR A 210 13.59 -11.57 -15.02
CA TYR A 210 13.24 -11.83 -13.62
C TYR A 210 14.40 -11.48 -12.69
N GLU A 211 15.62 -11.91 -13.04
CA GLU A 211 16.83 -11.69 -12.24
C GLU A 211 17.18 -10.20 -12.14
N LYS A 212 17.03 -9.44 -13.23
CA LYS A 212 17.20 -7.98 -13.24
C LYS A 212 16.24 -7.28 -12.28
N PHE A 213 14.94 -7.59 -12.35
CA PHE A 213 13.98 -7.02 -11.40
C PHE A 213 14.23 -7.48 -9.96
N ARG A 214 14.65 -8.74 -9.78
CA ARG A 214 14.96 -9.31 -8.48
C ARG A 214 16.10 -8.55 -7.81
N GLU A 215 17.18 -8.30 -8.55
CA GLU A 215 18.34 -7.57 -8.04
C GLU A 215 18.00 -6.11 -7.75
N ALA A 216 17.31 -5.44 -8.69
CA ALA A 216 16.87 -4.06 -8.48
C ALA A 216 16.02 -3.93 -7.21
N ASN A 217 15.13 -4.90 -6.93
CA ASN A 217 14.22 -4.87 -5.79
C ASN A 217 14.64 -5.78 -4.62
N LYS A 218 15.94 -6.05 -4.44
CA LYS A 218 16.41 -7.04 -3.46
C LYS A 218 15.90 -6.80 -2.03
N TYR A 219 15.82 -5.54 -1.57
CA TYR A 219 15.34 -5.24 -0.22
C TYR A 219 13.82 -5.33 -0.12
N ASP A 220 13.10 -4.93 -1.16
CA ASP A 220 11.65 -5.17 -1.24
C ASP A 220 11.33 -6.66 -1.22
N ILE A 221 12.19 -7.52 -1.78
CA ILE A 221 12.01 -8.98 -1.73
C ILE A 221 12.20 -9.50 -0.31
N LEU A 222 13.28 -9.09 0.38
CA LEU A 222 13.48 -9.42 1.79
C LEU A 222 12.31 -8.93 2.65
N LEU A 223 11.81 -7.73 2.37
CA LEU A 223 10.69 -7.13 3.08
C LEU A 223 9.38 -7.87 2.79
N TYR A 224 9.13 -8.31 1.55
CA TYR A 224 7.96 -9.09 1.17
C TYR A 224 7.91 -10.43 1.90
N TRP A 225 9.02 -11.18 1.96
CA TRP A 225 9.07 -12.43 2.70
C TRP A 225 8.87 -12.23 4.20
N PHE A 226 9.43 -11.16 4.75
CA PHE A 226 9.16 -10.76 6.12
C PHE A 226 7.68 -10.38 6.33
N ALA A 227 7.07 -9.68 5.38
CA ALA A 227 5.65 -9.33 5.41
C ALA A 227 4.76 -10.59 5.37
N LYS A 228 5.08 -11.60 4.55
CA LYS A 228 4.36 -12.89 4.57
C LYS A 228 4.44 -13.56 5.95
N LYS A 229 5.63 -13.60 6.55
CA LYS A 229 5.80 -14.11 7.92
C LYS A 229 4.94 -13.35 8.93
N LEU A 230 4.96 -12.01 8.87
CA LEU A 230 4.11 -11.18 9.73
C LEU A 230 2.62 -11.41 9.48
N PHE A 231 2.21 -11.60 8.24
CA PHE A 231 0.83 -11.93 7.88
C PHE A 231 0.40 -13.21 8.60
N ASP A 232 1.21 -14.25 8.61
CA ASP A 232 0.90 -15.49 9.31
C ASP A 232 0.89 -15.30 10.83
N GLU A 233 1.89 -14.62 11.40
CA GLU A 233 1.96 -14.31 12.83
C GLU A 233 0.78 -13.45 13.31
N GLN A 234 0.29 -12.54 12.48
CA GLN A 234 -0.85 -11.68 12.78
C GLN A 234 -2.18 -12.45 12.76
N ALA A 235 -2.25 -13.64 12.12
CA ALA A 235 -3.49 -14.41 11.99
C ALA A 235 -4.15 -14.70 13.35
N ALA A 236 -3.36 -14.98 14.40
CA ALA A 236 -3.86 -15.25 15.75
C ALA A 236 -4.63 -14.07 16.38
N ARG A 237 -4.51 -12.86 15.84
CA ARG A 237 -5.23 -11.66 16.30
C ARG A 237 -6.63 -11.52 15.70
N PHE A 238 -6.96 -12.37 14.73
CA PHE A 238 -8.21 -12.30 13.99
C PHE A 238 -9.05 -13.55 14.27
N PRO A 239 -10.38 -13.41 14.38
CA PRO A 239 -11.25 -14.58 14.46
C PRO A 239 -11.09 -15.43 13.20
N PRO A 240 -11.33 -16.75 13.27
CA PRO A 240 -11.32 -17.60 12.09
C PRO A 240 -12.40 -17.14 11.08
N PRO A 241 -12.23 -17.43 9.78
CA PRO A 241 -13.28 -17.17 8.80
C PRO A 241 -14.55 -17.93 9.18
N PRO A 242 -15.75 -17.39 8.88
CA PRO A 242 -17.00 -18.10 9.11
C PRO A 242 -16.96 -19.45 8.40
N LYS A 243 -17.36 -20.53 9.09
CA LYS A 243 -17.50 -21.83 8.46
C LYS A 243 -18.51 -21.68 7.31
N GLN A 244 -18.07 -21.94 6.07
CA GLN A 244 -19.00 -22.01 4.94
C GLN A 244 -20.01 -23.11 5.28
N GLN A 245 -21.27 -22.73 5.49
CA GLN A 245 -22.36 -23.70 5.58
C GLN A 245 -22.39 -24.41 4.23
N LYS A 246 -21.95 -25.67 4.19
CA LYS A 246 -22.15 -26.54 3.04
C LYS A 246 -23.66 -26.53 2.76
N LYS A 247 -24.08 -25.89 1.66
CA LYS A 247 -25.44 -26.10 1.16
C LYS A 247 -25.58 -27.60 0.96
N ALA A 248 -26.53 -28.20 1.69
CA ALA A 248 -26.93 -29.57 1.42
C ALA A 248 -27.28 -29.65 -0.08
N PRO A 249 -26.85 -30.71 -0.78
CA PRO A 249 -27.34 -30.95 -2.14
C PRO A 249 -28.86 -30.96 -2.10
N ALA A 250 -29.48 -30.18 -2.99
CA ALA A 250 -30.92 -30.23 -3.24
C ALA A 250 -31.28 -31.55 -3.94
#